data_AF-A0A356DVF4-F1
#
_entry.id   AF-A0A356DVF4-F1
#
_cell.length_a   1.000
_cell.length_b   1.000
_cell.length_c   1.000
_cell.angle_alpha   90.00
_cell.angle_beta   90.00
_cell.angle_gamma   90.00
#
_symmetry.space_group_name_H-M   'P 1'
#
loop_
_entity.id
_entity.type
_entity.pdbx_description
1 polymer ?
#
loop_
_entity_poly.entity_id
_entity_poly.type
_entity_poly.pdbx_seq_one_letter_code
_entity_poly.pdbx_strand_id
1 'polypeptide(L)'
;REAPLLPGTQKENMNIEQMIMDLESSSSCNETLNLLFQIISNTDPRLVQCLAKTIQTPEEIEDTNRFATLLDDLSQPDFIPPLIESISQGKPSETKWLADYMYVLGNLLQDQDDWWQPEEKFVHLLGDWLFSTGGGEISWKSAIILAELEHSATLEYFFRGAEDQELLHLTRVCCIRGVMNHFREQAPELLQKLSNDSEQEVREAVASAMEWLNRKA
;
A
#
# COMPACT_ATOMS: atom_id res chain seq x y z
N ARG A 1 30.72 -51.93 -9.98
CA ARG A 1 29.41 -51.44 -9.48
C ARG A 1 29.52 -49.93 -9.39
N GLU A 2 29.28 -49.27 -10.52
CA GLU A 2 29.25 -47.81 -10.61
C GLU A 2 27.78 -47.39 -10.53
N ALA A 3 27.50 -46.39 -9.68
CA ALA A 3 26.16 -45.85 -9.50
C ALA A 3 25.82 -44.92 -10.68
N PRO A 4 24.55 -44.87 -11.15
CA PRO A 4 24.16 -43.93 -12.17
C PRO A 4 24.08 -42.51 -11.59
N LEU A 5 24.70 -41.57 -12.30
CA LEU A 5 24.60 -40.12 -12.08
C LEU A 5 23.14 -39.67 -12.29
N LEU A 6 22.60 -38.92 -11.31
CA LEU A 6 21.32 -38.23 -11.42
C LEU A 6 21.42 -37.11 -12.47
N PRO A 7 20.40 -36.90 -13.34
CA PRO A 7 20.40 -35.79 -14.28
C PRO A 7 20.20 -34.47 -13.52
N GLY A 8 21.13 -33.54 -13.72
CA GLY A 8 20.98 -32.16 -13.30
C GLY A 8 19.81 -31.50 -14.01
N THR A 9 19.01 -30.75 -13.28
CA THR A 9 18.01 -29.83 -13.82
C THR A 9 18.71 -28.73 -14.59
N GLN A 10 18.77 -28.89 -15.91
CA GLN A 10 19.00 -27.78 -16.84
C GLN A 10 17.81 -26.83 -16.69
N LYS A 11 18.03 -25.65 -16.10
CA LYS A 11 17.13 -24.50 -16.23
C LYS A 11 17.19 -24.06 -17.70
N GLU A 12 16.36 -24.65 -18.54
CA GLU A 12 16.16 -24.21 -19.92
C GLU A 12 15.36 -22.89 -19.92
N ASN A 13 15.88 -21.88 -20.63
CA ASN A 13 15.14 -20.66 -20.94
C ASN A 13 13.97 -21.03 -21.86
N MET A 14 12.77 -21.20 -21.30
CA MET A 14 11.55 -21.40 -22.06
C MET A 14 11.22 -20.12 -22.84
N ASN A 15 10.99 -20.22 -24.16
CA ASN A 15 10.60 -19.06 -24.95
C ASN A 15 9.10 -18.76 -24.78
N ILE A 16 8.68 -17.53 -25.13
CA ILE A 16 7.30 -17.05 -24.94
C ILE A 16 6.28 -17.88 -25.71
N GLU A 17 6.63 -18.40 -26.89
CA GLU A 17 5.73 -19.21 -27.72
C GLU A 17 5.41 -20.56 -27.06
N GLN A 18 6.40 -21.20 -26.44
CA GLN A 18 6.21 -22.45 -25.68
C GLN A 18 5.37 -22.22 -24.43
N MET A 19 5.57 -21.10 -23.72
CA MET A 19 4.74 -20.73 -22.57
C MET A 19 3.26 -20.59 -22.95
N ILE A 20 2.96 -19.96 -24.08
CA ILE A 20 1.57 -19.80 -24.56
C ILE A 20 0.95 -21.17 -24.87
N MET A 21 1.67 -22.04 -25.59
CA MET A 21 1.19 -23.38 -25.90
C MET A 21 0.93 -24.22 -24.65
N ASP A 22 1.80 -24.11 -23.64
CA ASP A 22 1.66 -24.87 -22.41
C ASP A 22 0.52 -24.35 -21.53
N LEU A 23 0.21 -23.05 -21.59
CA LEU A 23 -0.94 -22.43 -20.92
C LEU A 23 -2.28 -22.83 -21.54
N GLU A 24 -2.33 -23.03 -22.85
CA GLU A 24 -3.53 -23.49 -23.57
C GLU A 24 -3.78 -25.00 -23.41
N SER A 25 -2.80 -25.73 -22.89
CA SER A 25 -2.86 -27.18 -22.70
C SER A 25 -3.39 -27.57 -21.32
N SER A 26 -4.44 -28.39 -21.31
CA SER A 26 -5.07 -28.88 -20.06
C SER A 26 -4.15 -29.69 -19.15
N SER A 27 -3.06 -30.26 -19.66
CA SER A 27 -2.13 -31.10 -18.89
C SER A 27 -0.92 -30.35 -18.34
N SER A 28 -0.57 -29.19 -18.90
CA SER A 28 0.63 -28.41 -18.56
C SER A 28 0.34 -27.01 -18.03
N CYS A 29 -0.90 -26.52 -18.17
CA CYS A 29 -1.29 -25.17 -17.77
C CYS A 29 -0.93 -24.87 -16.31
N ASN A 30 -1.23 -25.77 -15.38
CA ASN A 30 -0.94 -25.55 -13.96
C ASN A 30 0.56 -25.54 -13.64
N GLU A 31 1.38 -26.33 -14.34
CA GLU A 31 2.83 -26.34 -14.16
C GLU A 31 3.45 -25.05 -14.73
N THR A 32 3.00 -24.60 -15.89
CA THR A 32 3.41 -23.33 -16.49
C THR A 32 2.94 -22.13 -15.69
N LEU A 33 1.73 -22.16 -15.13
CA LEU A 33 1.25 -21.15 -14.19
C LEU A 33 2.10 -21.10 -12.92
N ASN A 34 2.49 -22.26 -12.36
CA ASN A 34 3.40 -22.30 -11.21
C ASN A 34 4.81 -21.82 -11.57
N LEU A 35 5.30 -22.07 -12.78
CA LEU A 35 6.59 -21.58 -13.26
C LEU A 35 6.54 -20.06 -13.51
N LEU A 36 5.47 -19.55 -14.12
CA LEU A 36 5.23 -18.12 -14.28
C LEU A 36 5.07 -17.44 -12.92
N PHE A 37 4.35 -18.06 -12.00
CA PHE A 37 4.27 -17.62 -10.60
C PHE A 37 5.66 -17.65 -9.96
N GLN A 38 6.50 -18.66 -10.18
CA GLN A 38 7.88 -18.64 -9.66
C GLN A 38 8.79 -17.62 -10.34
N ILE A 39 8.56 -17.26 -11.60
CA ILE A 39 9.31 -16.23 -12.34
C ILE A 39 8.86 -14.83 -11.90
N ILE A 40 7.57 -14.64 -11.63
CA ILE A 40 6.94 -13.40 -11.17
C ILE A 40 7.16 -13.21 -9.65
N SER A 41 7.08 -14.28 -8.87
CA SER A 41 7.14 -14.28 -7.40
C SER A 41 8.54 -14.54 -6.82
N ASN A 42 9.55 -14.90 -7.62
CA ASN A 42 10.95 -14.84 -7.18
C ASN A 42 11.66 -13.66 -7.84
N THR A 43 11.28 -12.44 -7.43
CA THR A 43 12.22 -11.32 -7.55
C THR A 43 13.53 -11.77 -6.92
N ASP A 44 14.64 -11.76 -7.68
CA ASP A 44 15.95 -12.20 -7.18
C ASP A 44 16.19 -11.51 -5.83
N PRO A 45 16.41 -12.23 -4.71
CA PRO A 45 16.59 -11.60 -3.40
C PRO A 45 17.71 -10.57 -3.38
N ARG A 46 18.71 -10.71 -4.28
CA ARG A 46 19.78 -9.72 -4.46
C ARG A 46 19.28 -8.43 -5.11
N LEU A 47 18.33 -8.54 -6.05
CA LEU A 47 17.66 -7.38 -6.65
C LEU A 47 16.80 -6.68 -5.60
N VAL A 48 15.99 -7.42 -4.83
CA VAL A 48 15.19 -6.86 -3.73
C VAL A 48 16.09 -6.12 -2.74
N GLN A 49 17.18 -6.74 -2.30
CA GLN A 49 18.15 -6.10 -1.41
C GLN A 49 18.83 -4.87 -2.03
N CYS A 50 19.07 -4.87 -3.35
CA CYS A 50 19.63 -3.72 -4.04
C CYS A 50 18.64 -2.55 -4.03
N LEU A 51 17.38 -2.81 -4.41
CA LEU A 51 16.31 -1.81 -4.42
C LEU A 51 16.01 -1.27 -3.02
N ALA A 52 16.00 -2.14 -2.00
CA ALA A 52 15.86 -1.74 -0.60
C ALA A 52 16.96 -0.74 -0.16
N LYS A 53 18.21 -0.94 -0.60
CA LYS A 53 19.29 0.02 -0.35
C LYS A 53 19.10 1.31 -1.15
N THR A 54 18.65 1.22 -2.39
CA THR A 54 18.37 2.39 -3.24
C THR A 54 17.27 3.28 -2.65
N ILE A 55 16.27 2.70 -1.98
CA ILE A 55 15.24 3.47 -1.26
C ILE A 55 15.86 4.42 -0.22
N GLN A 56 16.97 4.03 0.43
CA GLN A 56 17.67 4.82 1.44
C GLN A 56 18.58 5.91 0.86
N THR A 57 18.77 5.95 -0.46
CA THR A 57 19.55 6.99 -1.16
C THR A 57 18.73 7.63 -2.30
N PRO A 58 17.55 8.20 -1.99
CA PRO A 58 16.59 8.64 -2.99
C PRO A 58 17.08 9.81 -3.85
N GLU A 59 18.08 10.57 -3.40
CA GLU A 59 18.69 11.68 -4.15
C GLU A 59 19.46 11.21 -5.39
N GLU A 60 19.85 9.94 -5.44
CA GLU A 60 20.55 9.34 -6.58
C GLU A 60 19.58 8.91 -7.70
N ILE A 61 18.27 9.01 -7.46
CA ILE A 61 17.21 8.55 -8.36
C ILE A 61 16.74 9.74 -9.21
N GLU A 62 17.01 9.67 -10.52
CA GLU A 62 16.60 10.73 -11.45
C GLU A 62 15.07 10.80 -11.65
N ASP A 63 14.43 9.63 -11.75
CA ASP A 63 12.98 9.48 -11.98
C ASP A 63 12.34 8.70 -10.83
N THR A 64 11.93 9.44 -9.81
CA THR A 64 11.35 8.89 -8.58
C THR A 64 9.98 8.28 -8.81
N ASN A 65 9.22 8.78 -9.79
CA ASN A 65 7.90 8.27 -10.15
C ASN A 65 7.99 6.89 -10.80
N ARG A 66 8.91 6.73 -11.76
CA ARG A 66 9.16 5.42 -12.38
C ARG A 66 9.74 4.43 -11.38
N PHE A 67 10.60 4.89 -10.48
CA PHE A 67 11.12 4.04 -9.42
C PHE A 67 10.02 3.58 -8.47
N ALA A 68 9.12 4.47 -8.05
CA ALA A 68 7.96 4.10 -7.23
C ALA A 68 7.05 3.09 -7.93
N THR A 69 6.77 3.27 -9.22
CA THR A 69 5.99 2.31 -10.02
C THR A 69 6.64 0.92 -10.01
N LEU A 70 7.97 0.85 -10.16
CA LEU A 70 8.70 -0.42 -10.09
C LEU A 70 8.56 -1.08 -8.71
N LEU A 71 8.64 -0.31 -7.62
CA LEU A 71 8.50 -0.86 -6.26
C LEU A 71 7.08 -1.39 -6.01
N ASP A 72 6.07 -0.67 -6.50
CA ASP A 72 4.65 -1.05 -6.43
C ASP A 72 4.40 -2.36 -7.20
N ASP A 73 4.88 -2.45 -8.44
CA ASP A 73 4.77 -3.65 -9.29
C ASP A 73 5.43 -4.89 -8.66
N LEU A 74 6.57 -4.70 -7.99
CA LEU A 74 7.29 -5.79 -7.33
C LEU A 74 6.65 -6.20 -6.00
N SER A 75 5.98 -5.29 -5.31
CA SER A 75 5.22 -5.52 -4.07
C SER A 75 5.95 -6.41 -3.04
N GLN A 76 7.15 -5.99 -2.61
CA GLN A 76 7.97 -6.78 -1.68
C GLN A 76 7.89 -6.21 -0.25
N PRO A 77 7.67 -7.05 0.79
CA PRO A 77 7.64 -6.61 2.18
C PRO A 77 8.96 -5.97 2.65
N ASP A 78 10.09 -6.41 2.08
CA ASP A 78 11.43 -5.88 2.38
C ASP A 78 11.57 -4.37 2.05
N PHE A 79 10.64 -3.80 1.26
CA PHE A 79 10.64 -2.37 0.96
C PHE A 79 10.02 -1.52 2.07
N ILE A 80 9.19 -2.09 2.95
CA ILE A 80 8.46 -1.32 3.98
C ILE A 80 9.42 -0.62 4.96
N PRO A 81 10.37 -1.30 5.63
CA PRO A 81 11.25 -0.64 6.59
C PRO A 81 12.06 0.54 5.99
N PRO A 82 12.75 0.40 4.84
CA PRO A 82 13.48 1.53 4.28
C PRO A 82 12.55 2.65 3.77
N LEU A 83 11.35 2.34 3.28
CA LEU A 83 10.37 3.37 2.90
C LEU A 83 9.95 4.19 4.13
N ILE A 84 9.64 3.54 5.24
CA ILE A 84 9.26 4.23 6.49
C ILE A 84 10.41 5.10 7.00
N GLU A 85 11.64 4.59 6.99
CA GLU A 85 12.82 5.36 7.39
C GLU A 85 12.99 6.60 6.52
N SER A 86 12.96 6.45 5.18
CA SER A 86 13.09 7.57 4.26
C SER A 86 11.94 8.57 4.44
N ILE A 87 10.68 8.11 4.41
CA ILE A 87 9.50 8.97 4.63
C ILE A 87 9.64 9.75 5.95
N SER A 88 10.09 9.11 7.02
CA SER A 88 10.26 9.75 8.34
C SER A 88 11.29 10.88 8.35
N GLN A 89 12.23 10.89 7.40
CA GLN A 89 13.24 11.94 7.25
C GLN A 89 12.82 13.03 6.25
N GLY A 90 11.77 12.77 5.46
CA GLY A 90 11.22 13.70 4.49
C GLY A 90 10.60 14.94 5.13
N LYS A 91 10.51 16.01 4.34
CA LYS A 91 9.83 17.24 4.69
C LYS A 91 8.82 17.58 3.61
N PRO A 92 7.53 17.74 3.95
CA PRO A 92 6.51 18.16 2.99
C PRO A 92 6.94 19.45 2.27
N SER A 93 6.66 19.52 0.97
CA SER A 93 7.04 20.63 0.05
C SER A 93 8.54 20.80 -0.24
N GLU A 94 9.45 20.18 0.51
CA GLU A 94 10.90 20.24 0.25
C GLU A 94 11.41 18.95 -0.41
N THR A 95 10.89 17.79 0.02
CA THR A 95 11.37 16.48 -0.41
C THR A 95 10.62 15.99 -1.64
N LYS A 96 11.30 15.94 -2.79
CA LYS A 96 10.69 15.65 -4.11
C LYS A 96 10.12 14.23 -4.23
N TRP A 97 10.82 13.23 -3.68
CA TRP A 97 10.44 11.82 -3.74
C TRP A 97 9.39 11.41 -2.71
N LEU A 98 9.02 12.31 -1.78
CA LEU A 98 8.21 11.98 -0.62
C LEU A 98 6.84 11.42 -1.02
N ALA A 99 6.15 12.13 -1.93
CA ALA A 99 4.83 11.71 -2.38
C ALA A 99 4.88 10.35 -3.11
N ASP A 100 5.90 10.11 -3.93
CA ASP A 100 6.09 8.84 -4.63
C ASP A 100 6.29 7.68 -3.64
N TYR A 101 7.14 7.87 -2.62
CA TYR A 101 7.39 6.85 -1.60
C TYR A 101 6.17 6.57 -0.72
N MET A 102 5.42 7.60 -0.34
CA MET A 102 4.18 7.43 0.41
C MET A 102 3.12 6.68 -0.41
N TYR A 103 3.09 6.87 -1.73
CA TYR A 103 2.20 6.11 -2.62
C TYR A 103 2.55 4.61 -2.57
N VAL A 104 3.83 4.27 -2.75
CA VAL A 104 4.28 2.88 -2.67
C VAL A 104 3.96 2.27 -1.30
N LEU A 105 4.27 2.98 -0.21
CA LEU A 105 4.00 2.46 1.12
C LEU A 105 2.50 2.22 1.36
N GLY A 106 1.64 3.14 0.92
CA GLY A 106 0.18 2.96 1.04
C GLY A 106 -0.31 1.72 0.32
N ASN A 107 0.20 1.44 -0.88
CA ASN A 107 -0.17 0.25 -1.65
C ASN A 107 0.39 -1.04 -1.06
N LEU A 108 1.65 -1.04 -0.57
CA LEU A 108 2.25 -2.21 0.05
C LEU A 108 1.52 -2.64 1.33
N LEU A 109 0.93 -1.70 2.06
CA LEU A 109 0.18 -1.98 3.28
C LEU A 109 -1.26 -2.42 2.99
N GLN A 110 -1.80 -2.08 1.82
CA GLN A 110 -3.15 -2.50 1.45
C GLN A 110 -3.21 -4.02 1.31
N ASP A 111 -4.10 -4.66 2.08
CA ASP A 111 -4.34 -6.11 2.10
C ASP A 111 -3.18 -6.98 2.67
N GLN A 112 -2.23 -6.40 3.40
CA GLN A 112 -1.05 -7.11 3.97
C GLN A 112 -0.82 -6.84 5.47
N ASP A 113 -1.83 -7.10 6.30
CA ASP A 113 -1.87 -6.82 7.74
C ASP A 113 -0.67 -7.38 8.56
N ASP A 114 -0.02 -8.44 8.07
CA ASP A 114 1.06 -9.13 8.79
C ASP A 114 2.47 -8.61 8.45
N TRP A 115 2.63 -7.71 7.48
CA TRP A 115 3.97 -7.32 6.99
C TRP A 115 4.70 -6.34 7.90
N TRP A 116 3.96 -5.54 8.66
CA TRP A 116 4.54 -4.53 9.53
C TRP A 116 3.64 -4.17 10.70
N GLN A 117 4.25 -3.75 11.81
CA GLN A 117 3.54 -3.31 13.00
C GLN A 117 3.81 -1.82 13.24
N PRO A 118 2.76 -0.98 13.36
CA PRO A 118 2.94 0.45 13.37
C PRO A 118 3.65 1.01 14.60
N GLU A 119 4.74 1.73 14.36
CA GLU A 119 5.41 2.52 15.40
C GLU A 119 4.62 3.81 15.69
N GLU A 120 4.32 4.06 16.97
CA GLU A 120 3.56 5.24 17.44
C GLU A 120 4.12 6.56 16.89
N LYS A 121 5.45 6.70 16.84
CA LYS A 121 6.12 7.89 16.30
C LYS A 121 5.76 8.13 14.83
N PHE A 122 5.72 7.08 14.01
CA PHE A 122 5.39 7.19 12.59
C PHE A 122 3.91 7.51 12.38
N VAL A 123 3.04 6.91 13.19
CA VAL A 123 1.59 7.22 13.20
C VAL A 123 1.36 8.70 13.48
N HIS A 124 2.01 9.26 14.51
CA HIS A 124 1.88 10.68 14.82
C HIS A 124 2.48 11.59 13.74
N LEU A 125 3.59 11.21 13.11
CA LEU A 125 4.15 11.96 11.99
C LEU A 125 3.13 12.09 10.84
N LEU A 126 2.52 10.98 10.43
CA LEU A 126 1.50 10.97 9.38
C LEU A 126 0.25 11.74 9.82
N GLY A 127 -0.17 11.58 11.07
CA GLY A 127 -1.29 12.33 11.64
C GLY A 127 -1.05 13.85 11.65
N ASP A 128 0.17 14.30 11.93
CA ASP A 128 0.52 15.72 11.84
C ASP A 128 0.52 16.21 10.38
N TRP A 129 1.03 15.40 9.45
CA TRP A 129 1.03 15.74 8.02
C TRP A 129 -0.37 15.78 7.40
N LEU A 130 -1.29 14.96 7.91
CA LEU A 130 -2.70 14.99 7.53
C LEU A 130 -3.29 16.42 7.64
N PHE A 131 -2.92 17.19 8.66
CA PHE A 131 -3.47 18.52 8.90
C PHE A 131 -2.53 19.69 8.56
N SER A 132 -1.21 19.47 8.55
CA SER A 132 -0.23 20.56 8.40
C SER A 132 0.15 20.88 6.96
N THR A 133 -0.22 20.06 5.98
CA THR A 133 0.16 20.25 4.56
C THR A 133 -0.95 20.83 3.69
N GLY A 134 -1.92 21.54 4.30
CA GLY A 134 -2.99 22.26 3.60
C GLY A 134 -3.92 21.37 2.79
N GLY A 135 -4.15 20.12 3.23
CA GLY A 135 -5.07 19.19 2.56
C GLY A 135 -4.61 18.63 1.21
N GLY A 136 -3.40 18.97 0.75
CA GLY A 136 -2.86 18.52 -0.54
C GLY A 136 -2.46 17.04 -0.58
N GLU A 137 -1.63 16.68 -1.57
CA GLU A 137 -1.24 15.29 -1.85
C GLU A 137 -0.64 14.56 -0.64
N ILE A 138 0.23 15.21 0.14
CA ILE A 138 0.85 14.60 1.33
C ILE A 138 -0.20 14.29 2.40
N SER A 139 -1.18 15.18 2.61
CA SER A 139 -2.28 14.96 3.55
C SER A 139 -3.12 13.76 3.12
N TRP A 140 -3.47 13.68 1.83
CA TRP A 140 -4.21 12.56 1.27
C TRP A 140 -3.46 11.23 1.41
N LYS A 141 -2.17 11.17 1.04
CA LYS A 141 -1.36 9.95 1.18
C LYS A 141 -1.13 9.56 2.64
N SER A 142 -1.04 10.54 3.54
CA SER A 142 -1.00 10.28 4.99
C SER A 142 -2.28 9.59 5.44
N ALA A 143 -3.46 10.06 5.02
CA ALA A 143 -4.73 9.42 5.32
C ALA A 143 -4.83 7.99 4.75
N ILE A 144 -4.33 7.77 3.53
CA ILE A 144 -4.27 6.44 2.91
C ILE A 144 -3.46 5.49 3.79
N ILE A 145 -2.21 5.87 4.11
CA ILE A 145 -1.33 5.00 4.91
C ILE A 145 -1.95 4.76 6.29
N LEU A 146 -2.39 5.81 6.98
CA LEU A 146 -3.02 5.69 8.29
C LEU A 146 -4.19 4.69 8.27
N ALA A 147 -5.04 4.71 7.23
CA ALA A 147 -6.19 3.81 7.09
C ALA A 147 -5.82 2.32 6.98
N GLU A 148 -4.56 1.99 6.67
CA GLU A 148 -4.03 0.62 6.65
C GLU A 148 -3.32 0.25 7.96
N LEU A 149 -3.18 1.18 8.92
CA LEU A 149 -2.50 0.93 10.19
C LEU A 149 -3.49 0.61 11.31
N GLU A 150 -3.47 -0.63 11.80
CA GLU A 150 -4.19 -1.02 13.03
C GLU A 150 -3.46 -0.44 14.26
N HIS A 151 -3.73 0.83 14.59
CA HIS A 151 -3.14 1.51 15.73
C HIS A 151 -4.14 2.45 16.40
N SER A 152 -4.30 2.36 17.72
CA SER A 152 -5.34 3.10 18.47
C SER A 152 -5.23 4.62 18.35
N ALA A 153 -4.01 5.17 18.24
CA ALA A 153 -3.79 6.60 18.04
C ALA A 153 -4.38 7.16 16.72
N THR A 154 -4.68 6.31 15.74
CA THR A 154 -5.26 6.75 14.46
C THR A 154 -6.71 7.22 14.57
N LEU A 155 -7.43 6.77 15.61
CA LEU A 155 -8.86 7.08 15.79
C LEU A 155 -9.14 8.59 15.81
N GLU A 156 -8.37 9.34 16.61
CA GLU A 156 -8.55 10.80 16.72
C GLU A 156 -8.29 11.49 15.38
N TYR A 157 -7.25 11.05 14.66
CA TYR A 157 -6.91 11.59 13.35
C TYR A 157 -8.01 11.32 12.33
N PHE A 158 -8.61 10.13 12.33
CA PHE A 158 -9.70 9.83 11.41
C PHE A 158 -10.98 10.62 11.70
N PHE A 159 -11.38 10.74 12.96
CA PHE A 159 -12.57 11.52 13.31
C PHE A 159 -12.39 12.98 12.93
N ARG A 160 -11.27 13.57 13.33
CA ARG A 160 -10.97 14.96 13.00
C ARG A 160 -10.84 15.15 11.48
N GLY A 161 -10.13 14.26 10.79
CA GLY A 161 -9.91 14.34 9.34
C GLY A 161 -11.19 14.15 8.52
N ALA A 162 -12.10 13.28 8.93
CA ALA A 162 -13.38 13.10 8.23
C ALA A 162 -14.29 14.35 8.35
N GLU A 163 -14.21 15.08 9.46
CA GLU A 163 -15.03 16.26 9.74
C GLU A 163 -14.44 17.58 9.23
N ASP A 164 -13.13 17.63 8.98
CA ASP A 164 -12.42 18.84 8.58
C ASP A 164 -12.77 19.25 7.14
N GLN A 165 -13.49 20.36 7.00
CA GLN A 165 -13.95 20.89 5.72
C GLN A 165 -12.84 21.56 4.90
N GLU A 166 -11.68 21.81 5.50
CA GLU A 166 -10.51 22.36 4.78
C GLU A 166 -9.73 21.26 4.05
N LEU A 167 -9.97 19.99 4.37
CA LEU A 167 -9.35 18.85 3.69
C LEU A 167 -10.12 18.51 2.41
N LEU A 168 -9.38 18.02 1.40
CA LEU A 168 -9.97 17.48 0.18
C LEU A 168 -10.92 16.32 0.52
N HIS A 169 -12.04 16.22 -0.21
CA HIS A 169 -13.03 15.16 0.00
C HIS A 169 -12.40 13.76 -0.03
N LEU A 170 -11.40 13.50 -0.89
CA LEU A 170 -10.68 12.21 -0.93
C LEU A 170 -9.96 11.89 0.39
N THR A 171 -9.29 12.88 0.99
CA THR A 171 -8.64 12.73 2.30
C THR A 171 -9.66 12.39 3.38
N ARG A 172 -10.80 13.10 3.37
CA ARG A 172 -11.91 12.89 4.31
C ARG A 172 -12.52 11.49 4.15
N VAL A 173 -12.70 11.03 2.91
CA VAL A 173 -13.16 9.67 2.58
C VAL A 173 -12.17 8.60 3.06
N CYS A 174 -10.86 8.81 2.91
CA CYS A 174 -9.84 7.93 3.48
C CYS A 174 -9.94 7.85 5.01
N CYS A 175 -10.25 8.95 5.69
CA CYS A 175 -10.48 8.94 7.13
C CYS A 175 -11.71 8.12 7.53
N ILE A 176 -12.82 8.25 6.78
CA ILE A 176 -14.02 7.41 6.97
C ILE A 176 -13.67 5.92 6.77
N ARG A 177 -12.88 5.61 5.73
CA ARG A 177 -12.37 4.24 5.49
C ARG A 177 -11.57 3.73 6.70
N GLY A 178 -10.67 4.55 7.25
CA GLY A 178 -9.88 4.20 8.44
C GLY A 178 -10.74 3.84 9.65
N VAL A 179 -11.79 4.62 9.93
CA VAL A 179 -12.78 4.27 10.98
C VAL A 179 -13.49 2.97 10.66
N MET A 180 -13.89 2.75 9.41
CA MET A 180 -14.58 1.52 9.00
C MET A 180 -13.69 0.28 8.99
N ASN A 181 -12.38 0.43 8.83
CA ASN A 181 -11.42 -0.67 8.90
C ASN A 181 -11.20 -1.10 10.35
N HIS A 182 -10.90 -0.13 11.23
CA HIS A 182 -10.33 -0.41 12.55
C HIS A 182 -11.25 -0.10 13.74
N PHE A 183 -12.26 0.76 13.56
CA PHE A 183 -13.07 1.35 14.63
C PHE A 183 -14.58 1.31 14.31
N ARG A 184 -15.05 0.18 13.78
CA ARG A 184 -16.43 0.00 13.30
C ARG A 184 -17.48 0.28 14.36
N GLU A 185 -17.19 -0.03 15.61
CA GLU A 185 -18.11 0.20 16.73
C GLU A 185 -18.34 1.69 16.99
N GLN A 186 -17.36 2.53 16.66
CA GLN A 186 -17.42 3.98 16.80
C GLN A 186 -17.95 4.67 15.53
N ALA A 187 -17.98 3.97 14.40
CA ALA A 187 -18.41 4.52 13.10
C ALA A 187 -19.83 5.13 13.09
N PRO A 188 -20.88 4.56 13.72
CA PRO A 188 -22.25 5.06 13.57
C PRO A 188 -22.43 6.54 13.91
N GLU A 189 -21.77 7.03 14.95
CA GLU A 189 -21.85 8.44 15.36
C GLU A 189 -21.26 9.36 14.29
N LEU A 190 -20.06 9.04 13.80
CA LEU A 190 -19.39 9.79 12.74
C LEU A 190 -20.21 9.79 11.45
N LEU A 191 -20.67 8.61 11.01
CA LEU A 191 -21.44 8.46 9.77
C LEU A 191 -22.76 9.24 9.84
N GLN A 192 -23.45 9.22 10.98
CA GLN A 192 -24.68 9.99 11.15
C GLN A 192 -24.42 11.50 11.00
N LYS A 193 -23.34 12.00 11.61
CA LYS A 193 -22.94 13.41 11.52
C LYS A 193 -22.63 13.84 10.08
N LEU A 194 -21.97 12.98 9.32
CA LEU A 194 -21.57 13.24 7.93
C LEU A 194 -22.64 12.89 6.88
N SER A 195 -23.80 12.37 7.29
CA SER A 195 -24.88 11.97 6.36
C SER A 195 -25.42 13.09 5.48
N ASN A 196 -25.31 14.34 5.94
CA ASN A 196 -25.70 15.55 5.21
C ASN A 196 -24.50 16.45 4.90
N ASP A 197 -23.30 15.87 4.75
CA ASP A 197 -22.09 16.64 4.40
C ASP A 197 -22.30 17.47 3.13
N SER A 198 -21.60 18.60 2.98
CA SER A 198 -21.71 19.43 1.78
C SER A 198 -21.16 18.76 0.53
N GLU A 199 -20.13 17.92 0.69
CA GLU A 199 -19.47 17.22 -0.42
C GLU A 199 -20.24 15.94 -0.79
N GLN A 200 -20.50 15.74 -2.09
CA GLN A 200 -21.28 14.59 -2.56
C GLN A 200 -20.54 13.28 -2.30
N GLU A 201 -19.25 13.25 -2.58
CA GLU A 201 -18.37 12.09 -2.45
C GLU A 201 -18.28 11.63 -0.99
N VAL A 202 -18.31 12.57 -0.03
CA VAL A 202 -18.36 12.26 1.39
C VAL A 202 -19.70 11.61 1.75
N ARG A 203 -20.83 12.16 1.27
CA ARG A 203 -22.15 11.55 1.49
C ARG A 203 -22.26 10.15 0.89
N GLU A 204 -21.68 9.93 -0.30
CA GLU A 204 -21.65 8.63 -0.96
C GLU A 204 -20.83 7.59 -0.19
N ALA A 205 -19.65 7.99 0.32
CA ALA A 205 -18.83 7.15 1.18
C ALA A 205 -19.56 6.80 2.49
N VAL A 206 -20.22 7.77 3.10
CA VAL A 206 -21.03 7.58 4.31
C VAL A 206 -22.18 6.60 4.05
N ALA A 207 -22.93 6.78 2.97
CA ALA A 207 -24.04 5.89 2.62
C ALA A 207 -23.57 4.44 2.40
N SER A 208 -22.44 4.27 1.70
CA SER A 208 -21.82 2.97 1.47
C SER A 208 -21.39 2.30 2.78
N ALA A 209 -20.77 3.06 3.69
CA ALA A 209 -20.36 2.59 5.01
C ALA A 209 -21.56 2.18 5.88
N MET A 210 -22.64 2.98 5.90
CA MET A 210 -23.87 2.64 6.61
C MET A 210 -24.54 1.39 6.04
N GLU A 211 -24.60 1.25 4.71
CA GLU A 211 -25.14 0.05 4.08
C GLU A 211 -24.38 -1.20 4.49
N TRP A 212 -23.04 -1.13 4.51
CA TRP A 212 -22.21 -2.23 4.95
C TRP A 212 -22.48 -2.63 6.41
N LEU A 213 -22.60 -1.66 7.33
CA LEU A 213 -22.91 -1.92 8.74
C LEU A 213 -24.27 -2.62 8.89
N ASN A 214 -25.28 -2.18 8.15
CA ASN A 214 -26.62 -2.75 8.20
C ASN A 214 -26.70 -4.18 7.65
N ARG A 215 -25.77 -4.60 6.77
CA ARG A 215 -25.70 -5.99 6.27
C ARG A 215 -25.03 -6.94 7.26
N LYS A 216 -24.26 -6.42 8.22
CA LYS A 216 -23.47 -7.18 9.20
C LYS A 216 -24.13 -7.26 10.58
N ALA A 217 -25.14 -6.42 10.84
CA ALA A 217 -26.01 -6.45 12.02
C ALA A 217 -27.10 -7.53 11.90
#